data_AF-A0AAN0W1T6-F1
#
_entry.id   AF-A0AAN0W1T6-F1
#
_cell.length_a   1.000
_cell.length_b   1.000
_cell.length_c   1.000
_cell.angle_alpha   90.00
_cell.angle_beta   90.00
_cell.angle_gamma   90.00
#
_symmetry.space_group_name_H-M   'P 1'
#
loop_
_entity.id
_entity.type
_entity.pdbx_description
1 polymer ?
#
loop_
_entity_poly.entity_id
_entity_poly.type
_entity_poly.pdbx_seq_one_letter_code
_entity_poly.pdbx_strand_id
1 'polypeptide(L)'
;MKEFKKYSDVFELFEEMGFHHSEEEKVFIEVMSQIGGQLLAYRKMHNLTQKDLAKKLGVSQSMVSKIETGEKNISIRVLAKIVAALGGKIKISLGLLPEEENKSPRYGFGVSEEIITSFEAQRSVAA
;
A
#
# COMPACT_ATOMS: atom_id res chain seq x y z
N MET A 1 2.74 43.13 -1.93
CA MET A 1 2.14 41.78 -2.01
C MET A 1 3.30 40.81 -1.88
N LYS A 2 3.34 39.90 -0.90
CA LYS A 2 4.45 38.92 -0.82
C LYS A 2 4.30 37.95 -1.99
N GLU A 3 5.33 37.80 -2.81
CA GLU A 3 5.36 36.75 -3.84
C GLU A 3 5.36 35.39 -3.15
N PHE A 4 4.40 34.54 -3.49
CA PHE A 4 4.36 33.15 -3.03
C PHE A 4 5.15 32.31 -4.02
N LYS A 5 6.27 31.74 -3.56
CA LYS A 5 7.03 30.77 -4.34
C LYS A 5 6.17 29.52 -4.58
N LYS A 6 6.12 29.08 -5.83
CA LYS A 6 5.44 27.84 -6.24
C LYS A 6 6.47 26.71 -6.25
N TYR A 7 6.16 25.62 -5.55
CA TYR A 7 6.98 24.41 -5.49
C TYR A 7 6.34 23.32 -6.36
N SER A 8 7.14 22.49 -7.03
CA SER A 8 6.64 21.34 -7.81
C SER A 8 6.19 20.20 -6.92
N ASP A 9 6.88 20.01 -5.80
CA ASP A 9 6.56 19.01 -4.79
C ASP A 9 6.92 19.50 -3.38
N VAL A 10 6.52 18.73 -2.37
CA VAL A 10 6.71 19.09 -0.96
C VAL A 10 8.17 19.02 -0.51
N PHE A 11 9.03 18.28 -1.22
CA PHE A 11 10.43 18.12 -0.86
C PHE A 11 11.23 19.35 -1.27
N GLU A 12 10.91 20.00 -2.39
CA GLU A 12 11.52 21.30 -2.74
C GLU A 12 11.31 22.35 -1.64
N LEU A 13 10.10 22.38 -1.05
CA LEU A 13 9.80 23.26 0.09
C LEU A 13 10.63 22.89 1.32
N PHE A 14 10.76 21.60 1.62
CA PHE A 14 11.54 21.14 2.76
C PHE A 14 13.03 21.45 2.62
N GLU A 15 13.59 21.27 1.42
CA GLU A 15 14.98 21.63 1.12
C GLU A 15 15.23 23.12 1.33
N GLU A 16 14.31 23.99 0.89
CA GLU A 16 14.39 25.43 1.17
C GLU A 16 14.33 25.77 2.66
N MET A 17 13.53 25.03 3.42
CA MET A 17 13.46 25.16 4.88
C MET A 17 14.66 24.55 5.62
N GLY A 18 15.65 24.03 4.89
CA GLY A 18 16.88 23.43 5.44
C GLY A 18 16.74 21.97 5.85
N PHE A 19 15.60 21.33 5.58
CA PHE A 19 15.37 19.92 5.87
C PHE A 19 15.80 19.06 4.68
N HIS A 20 16.77 18.19 4.92
CA HIS A 20 17.30 17.28 3.91
C HIS A 20 16.79 15.86 4.19
N HIS A 21 16.36 15.17 3.14
CA HIS A 21 15.82 13.81 3.23
C HIS A 21 16.57 12.93 2.23
N SER A 22 16.84 11.67 2.61
CA SER A 22 17.41 10.71 1.67
C SER A 22 16.37 10.31 0.63
N GLU A 23 16.80 9.78 -0.52
CA GLU A 23 15.87 9.23 -1.53
C GLU A 23 15.02 8.09 -0.97
N GLU A 24 15.58 7.27 -0.07
CA GLU A 24 14.84 6.26 0.69
C GLU A 24 13.70 6.88 1.52
N GLU A 25 13.99 7.95 2.25
CA GLU A 25 13.02 8.67 3.09
C GLU A 25 11.91 9.30 2.24
N LYS A 26 12.27 9.89 1.08
CA LYS A 26 11.29 10.46 0.13
C LYS A 26 10.31 9.39 -0.34
N VAL A 27 10.82 8.24 -0.81
CA VAL A 27 10.00 7.09 -1.24
C VAL A 27 9.12 6.59 -0.08
N PHE A 28 9.68 6.48 1.12
CA PHE A 28 8.93 6.05 2.30
C PHE A 28 7.77 7.00 2.62
N ILE A 29 8.01 8.32 2.66
CA ILE A 29 7.00 9.35 2.92
C ILE A 29 5.90 9.31 1.87
N GLU A 30 6.26 9.16 0.59
CA GLU A 30 5.30 9.10 -0.50
C GLU A 30 4.37 7.89 -0.36
N VAL A 31 4.92 6.69 -0.16
CA VAL A 31 4.14 5.45 0.03
C VAL A 31 3.23 5.55 1.25
N MET A 32 3.76 6.02 2.39
CA MET A 32 2.96 6.18 3.61
C MET A 32 1.84 7.20 3.44
N SER A 33 2.10 8.31 2.75
CA SER A 33 1.11 9.35 2.45
C SER A 33 0.01 8.83 1.54
N GLN A 34 0.34 8.02 0.53
CA GLN A 34 -0.65 7.38 -0.34
C GLN A 34 -1.55 6.41 0.44
N ILE A 35 -0.97 5.59 1.33
CA ILE A 35 -1.74 4.64 2.16
C ILE A 35 -2.66 5.39 3.13
N GLY A 36 -2.12 6.35 3.88
CA GLY A 36 -2.86 7.13 4.86
C GLY A 36 -3.97 7.96 4.21
N GLY A 37 -3.68 8.60 3.08
CA GLY A 37 -4.63 9.39 2.30
C GLY A 37 -5.79 8.55 1.77
N GLN A 38 -5.53 7.35 1.23
CA GLN A 38 -6.60 6.44 0.77
C GLN A 38 -7.49 5.97 1.91
N LEU A 39 -6.90 5.62 3.06
CA LEU A 39 -7.67 5.20 4.24
C LEU A 39 -8.53 6.35 4.79
N LEU A 40 -7.97 7.56 4.86
CA LEU A 40 -8.68 8.77 5.26
C LEU A 40 -9.83 9.07 4.31
N ALA A 41 -9.60 9.00 2.99
CA ALA A 41 -10.62 9.23 1.97
C ALA A 41 -11.77 8.24 2.11
N TYR A 42 -11.46 6.93 2.22
CA TYR A 42 -12.45 5.89 2.48
C TYR A 42 -13.28 6.22 3.73
N ARG A 43 -12.62 6.55 4.84
CA ARG A 43 -13.30 6.87 6.09
C ARG A 43 -14.28 8.04 5.94
N LYS A 44 -13.85 9.11 5.27
CA LYS A 44 -14.65 10.31 5.02
C LYS A 44 -15.83 10.02 4.08
N MET A 45 -15.62 9.28 3.00
CA MET A 45 -16.68 8.86 2.08
C MET A 45 -17.77 8.04 2.76
N HIS A 46 -17.40 7.26 3.77
CA HIS A 46 -18.33 6.44 4.56
C HIS A 46 -18.85 7.15 5.82
N ASN A 47 -18.59 8.45 6.01
CA ASN A 47 -19.00 9.23 7.18
C ASN A 47 -18.58 8.62 8.53
N LEU A 48 -17.42 7.95 8.57
CA LEU A 48 -16.93 7.28 9.76
C LEU A 48 -16.04 8.22 10.59
N THR A 49 -16.15 8.17 11.92
CA THR A 49 -15.10 8.69 12.79
C THR A 49 -13.89 7.73 12.80
N GLN A 50 -12.73 8.19 13.26
CA GLN A 50 -11.57 7.30 13.43
C GLN A 50 -11.88 6.16 14.40
N LYS A 51 -12.73 6.39 15.41
CA LYS A 51 -13.19 5.38 16.36
C LYS A 51 -14.07 4.33 15.68
N ASP A 52 -14.95 4.74 14.78
CA ASP A 52 -15.82 3.81 14.05
C ASP A 52 -15.01 2.92 13.10
N LEU A 53 -14.08 3.53 12.35
CA LEU A 53 -13.18 2.78 11.49
C LEU A 53 -12.32 1.79 12.30
N ALA A 54 -11.79 2.23 13.45
CA ALA A 54 -11.00 1.37 14.32
C ALA A 54 -11.81 0.15 14.82
N LYS A 55 -13.06 0.36 15.21
CA LYS A 55 -13.99 -0.71 15.59
C LYS A 55 -14.23 -1.68 14.43
N LYS A 56 -14.44 -1.17 13.22
CA LYS A 56 -14.62 -1.97 12.00
C LYS A 56 -13.40 -2.83 11.67
N LEU A 57 -12.20 -2.28 11.87
CA LEU A 57 -10.92 -2.94 11.57
C LEU A 57 -10.40 -3.85 12.69
N GLY A 58 -11.01 -3.79 13.88
CA GLY A 58 -10.52 -4.50 15.07
C GLY A 58 -9.12 -4.04 15.47
N VAL A 59 -8.90 -2.72 15.52
CA VAL A 59 -7.65 -2.07 15.95
C VAL A 59 -7.97 -0.89 16.89
N SER A 60 -6.95 -0.24 17.46
CA SER A 60 -7.16 0.96 18.28
C SER A 60 -7.41 2.20 17.41
N GLN A 61 -8.17 3.18 17.93
CA GLN A 61 -8.35 4.48 17.26
C GLN A 61 -7.01 5.21 17.06
N SER A 62 -6.07 5.08 18.00
CA SER A 62 -4.71 5.60 17.85
C SER A 62 -3.97 4.97 16.66
N MET A 63 -4.17 3.67 16.40
CA MET A 63 -3.59 3.03 15.22
C MET A 63 -4.16 3.61 13.93
N VAL A 64 -5.48 3.83 13.87
CA VAL A 64 -6.10 4.49 12.70
C VAL A 64 -5.54 5.90 12.51
N SER A 65 -5.44 6.69 13.58
CA SER A 65 -4.87 8.04 13.51
C SER A 65 -3.46 8.03 12.95
N LYS A 66 -2.58 7.17 13.48
CA LYS A 66 -1.18 7.07 13.04
C LYS A 66 -1.02 6.61 11.60
N ILE A 67 -1.95 5.80 11.10
CA ILE A 67 -1.95 5.39 9.69
C ILE A 67 -2.39 6.56 8.81
N GLU A 68 -3.48 7.26 9.19
CA GLU A 68 -3.99 8.41 8.44
C GLU A 68 -3.00 9.58 8.40
N THR A 69 -2.16 9.76 9.42
CA THR A 69 -1.15 10.83 9.48
C THR A 69 0.23 10.41 8.96
N GLY A 70 0.43 9.13 8.62
CA GLY A 70 1.74 8.61 8.17
C GLY A 70 2.80 8.49 9.27
N GLU A 71 2.45 8.74 10.54
CA GLU A 71 3.37 8.74 11.69
C GLU A 71 3.94 7.36 12.07
N LYS A 72 3.43 6.28 11.47
CA LYS A 72 3.85 4.92 11.82
C LYS A 72 4.14 4.09 10.58
N ASN A 73 5.36 3.54 10.51
CA ASN A 73 5.66 2.45 9.59
C ASN A 73 4.72 1.26 9.83
N ILE A 74 3.79 1.06 8.89
CA ILE A 74 2.80 -0.01 8.91
C ILE A 74 3.37 -1.25 8.23
N SER A 75 3.30 -2.40 8.89
CA SER A 75 3.70 -3.64 8.24
C SER A 75 2.70 -4.05 7.16
N ILE A 76 3.18 -4.69 6.10
CA ILE A 76 2.35 -5.25 5.02
C ILE A 76 1.25 -6.17 5.57
N ARG A 77 1.51 -6.91 6.66
CA ARG A 77 0.52 -7.77 7.32
C ARG A 77 -0.67 -6.97 7.87
N VAL A 78 -0.41 -5.83 8.49
CA VAL A 78 -1.48 -4.94 9.00
C VAL A 78 -2.23 -4.33 7.82
N LEU A 79 -1.53 -3.88 6.78
CA LEU A 79 -2.17 -3.35 5.56
C LEU A 79 -3.10 -4.39 4.92
N ALA A 80 -2.65 -5.64 4.79
CA ALA A 80 -3.47 -6.74 4.28
C ALA A 80 -4.72 -6.99 5.14
N LYS A 81 -4.58 -6.98 6.48
CA LYS A 81 -5.72 -7.10 7.39
C LYS A 81 -6.74 -5.97 7.16
N ILE A 82 -6.28 -4.74 7.02
CA ILE A 82 -7.13 -3.57 6.79
C ILE A 82 -7.88 -3.72 5.47
N VAL A 83 -7.16 -4.00 4.39
CA VAL A 83 -7.77 -4.11 3.06
C VAL A 83 -8.76 -5.26 2.98
N ALA A 84 -8.45 -6.42 3.57
CA ALA A 84 -9.37 -7.54 3.67
C ALA A 84 -10.65 -7.17 4.45
N ALA A 85 -10.53 -6.48 5.58
CA ALA A 85 -11.68 -6.03 6.39
C ALA A 85 -12.55 -4.97 5.68
N LEU A 86 -11.99 -4.23 4.72
CA LEU A 86 -12.70 -3.22 3.95
C LEU A 86 -13.19 -3.72 2.58
N GLY A 87 -12.85 -4.95 2.18
CA GLY A 87 -13.21 -5.52 0.88
C GLY A 87 -12.45 -4.92 -0.30
N GLY A 88 -11.26 -4.35 -0.06
CA GLY A 88 -10.44 -3.74 -1.10
C GLY A 88 -9.47 -4.73 -1.78
N LYS A 89 -8.59 -4.20 -2.61
CA LYS A 89 -7.51 -4.94 -3.27
C LYS A 89 -6.20 -4.14 -3.17
N ILE A 90 -5.10 -4.81 -2.85
CA ILE A 90 -3.76 -4.20 -2.85
C ILE A 90 -3.12 -4.46 -4.20
N LYS A 91 -2.51 -3.43 -4.81
CA LYS A 91 -1.62 -3.52 -5.96
C LYS A 91 -0.25 -3.00 -5.54
N ILE A 92 0.81 -3.79 -5.75
CA ILE A 92 2.18 -3.41 -5.44
C ILE A 92 2.99 -3.55 -6.73
N SER A 93 3.68 -2.48 -7.12
CA SER A 93 4.70 -2.48 -8.17
C SER A 93 5.90 -1.70 -7.66
N LEU A 94 7.11 -2.19 -7.93
CA LEU A 94 8.34 -1.49 -7.58
C LEU A 94 8.81 -0.55 -8.70
N GLY A 95 8.18 -0.59 -9.88
CA GLY A 95 8.61 0.21 -11.03
C GLY A 95 10.01 -0.12 -11.55
N LEU A 96 10.60 -1.24 -11.12
CA LEU A 96 11.94 -1.69 -11.52
C LEU A 96 11.94 -2.56 -12.78
N LEU A 97 10.75 -2.89 -13.30
CA LEU A 97 10.55 -3.72 -14.47
C LEU A 97 9.83 -2.89 -15.55
N PRO A 98 10.18 -3.07 -16.84
CA PRO A 98 9.50 -2.39 -17.94
C PRO A 98 8.01 -2.78 -18.00
N GLU A 99 7.14 -1.79 -18.24
CA GLU A 99 5.67 -1.92 -18.29
C GLU A 99 5.17 -2.87 -19.41
N GLU A 100 6.02 -3.25 -20.37
CA GLU A 100 5.63 -4.01 -21.57
C GLU A 100 5.58 -5.53 -21.41
N GLU A 101 6.01 -6.09 -20.27
CA GLU A 101 5.69 -7.48 -19.94
C GLU A 101 4.67 -7.54 -18.81
N ASN A 102 3.40 -7.39 -19.18
CA ASN A 102 2.22 -7.68 -18.36
C ASN A 102 2.09 -9.20 -18.08
N LYS A 103 3.21 -9.89 -17.91
CA LYS A 103 3.32 -11.19 -17.25
C LYS A 103 3.79 -10.85 -15.85
N SER A 104 2.87 -10.80 -14.90
CA SER A 104 3.22 -10.75 -13.49
C SER A 104 4.36 -11.74 -13.25
N PRO A 105 5.53 -11.34 -12.72
CA PRO A 105 6.55 -12.31 -12.37
C PRO A 105 5.88 -13.35 -11.49
N ARG A 106 5.79 -14.59 -11.99
CA ARG A 106 5.14 -15.70 -11.29
C ARG A 106 6.03 -16.08 -10.10
N TYR A 107 6.01 -15.27 -9.05
CA TYR A 107 6.48 -15.69 -7.75
C TYR A 107 5.46 -16.69 -7.22
N GLY A 108 5.83 -17.96 -7.30
CA GLY A 108 4.99 -19.11 -6.99
C GLY A 108 4.48 -19.11 -5.54
N PHE A 109 3.27 -18.59 -5.35
CA PHE A 109 2.29 -19.19 -4.45
C PHE A 109 1.10 -19.79 -5.23
N GLY A 110 1.20 -19.85 -6.56
CA GLY A 110 0.30 -20.57 -7.45
C GLY A 110 1.03 -21.75 -8.07
N VAL A 111 0.51 -22.95 -7.83
CA VAL A 111 0.83 -24.16 -8.59
C VAL A 111 0.74 -23.82 -10.08
N SER A 112 1.80 -24.02 -10.86
CA SER A 112 1.74 -23.79 -12.30
C SER A 112 0.82 -24.84 -12.95
N GLU A 113 0.17 -24.49 -14.07
CA GLU A 113 -0.60 -25.45 -14.89
C GLU A 113 0.22 -26.70 -15.24
N GLU A 114 1.54 -26.56 -15.39
CA GLU A 114 2.46 -27.68 -15.60
C GLU A 114 2.53 -28.64 -14.40
N ILE A 115 2.44 -28.12 -13.17
CA ILE A 115 2.38 -28.95 -11.95
C ILE A 115 1.00 -29.58 -11.79
N ILE A 116 -0.08 -28.89 -12.15
CA ILE A 116 -1.45 -29.46 -12.14
C ILE A 116 -1.53 -30.61 -13.15
N THR A 117 -1.07 -30.36 -14.37
CA THR A 117 -1.10 -31.34 -15.47
C THR A 117 -0.21 -32.55 -15.15
N SER A 118 0.96 -32.34 -14.52
CA SER A 118 1.82 -33.47 -14.12
C SER A 118 1.22 -34.28 -12.97
N PHE A 119 0.50 -33.63 -12.04
CA PHE A 119 -0.17 -34.32 -10.94
C PHE A 119 -1.42 -35.11 -11.39
N GLU A 120 -2.18 -34.58 -12.35
CA GLU A 120 -3.33 -35.27 -12.96
C GLU A 120 -2.88 -36.45 -13.85
N ALA A 121 -1.79 -36.29 -14.61
CA ALA A 121 -1.21 -37.37 -15.41
C ALA A 121 -0.65 -38.52 -14.55
N GLN A 122 -0.15 -38.24 -13.34
CA GLN A 122 0.30 -39.29 -12.42
C GLN A 122 -0.83 -40.05 -11.73
N ARG A 123 -2.03 -39.45 -11.60
CA ARG A 123 -3.20 -40.11 -11.01
C ARG A 123 -3.94 -41.04 -11.98
N SER A 124 -3.87 -40.80 -13.29
CA SER A 124 -4.56 -41.64 -14.29
C SER A 124 -3.85 -42.97 -14.59
N VAL A 125 -2.58 -43.11 -14.19
CA VAL A 125 -1.79 -44.35 -14.37
C VAL A 125 -1.92 -45.31 -13.16
N ALA A 126 -2.53 -44.84 -12.06
CA ALA A 126 -2.69 -45.60 -10.81
C ALA A 126 -4.12 -46.14 -10.58
N ALA A 127 -4.99 -46.11 -11.61
CA ALA A 127 -6.35 -46.66 -11.61
C ALA A 127 -6.47 -47.89 -12.51
#